data_AF-A0A534QYJ0-F1
#
_entry.id   AF-A0A534QYJ0-F1
#
_cell.length_a   1.000
_cell.length_b   1.000
_cell.length_c   1.000
_cell.angle_alpha   90.00
_cell.angle_beta   90.00
_cell.angle_gamma   90.00
#
_symmetry.space_group_name_H-M   'P 1'
#
loop_
_entity.id
_entity.type
_entity.pdbx_description
1 polymer ?
#
loop_
_entity_poly.entity_id
_entity_poly.type
_entity_poly.pdbx_seq_one_letter_code
_entity_poly.pdbx_strand_id
1 'polypeptide(L)'
;MKHPLTIAVLVCWLTMLALLVRKQASPPAADLATLPASAAEAASSWPREEWFGIYQGERKIGYARRSVAPTAGGYQVRDESTLALAMLGTPQRLTTSLAAETDQRFGLRSFRFALVSPAATFTAAGTSDGRRLEVRYGAGDRLDTLAVPLEGPIYLATTFRPRIAAARPIPGTRYSHAVFSPLTLRSEAVTTVVEGRETIDGIETLRVSEEQQGLATHVWLADDGRAVREEAMIG
;
A
#
# COMPACT_ATOMS: atom_id res chain seq x y z
N MET A 1 -12.05 46.78 -38.60
CA MET A 1 -11.23 46.83 -37.37
C MET A 1 -11.74 45.86 -36.27
N LYS A 2 -12.12 44.62 -36.61
CA LYS A 2 -12.78 43.66 -35.67
C LYS A 2 -11.87 42.52 -35.16
N HIS A 3 -10.60 42.51 -35.55
CA HIS A 3 -9.63 41.45 -35.22
C HIS A 3 -8.91 41.56 -33.87
N PRO A 4 -8.74 42.73 -33.21
CA PRO A 4 -7.94 42.76 -31.97
C PRO A 4 -8.66 42.10 -30.80
N LEU A 5 -10.00 42.19 -30.75
CA LEU A 5 -10.81 41.57 -29.70
C LEU A 5 -10.77 40.04 -29.79
N THR A 6 -10.86 39.49 -31.01
CA THR A 6 -10.78 38.05 -31.24
C THR A 6 -9.40 37.49 -30.92
N ILE A 7 -8.32 38.23 -31.21
CA ILE A 7 -6.96 37.86 -30.83
C ILE A 7 -6.81 37.83 -29.30
N ALA A 8 -7.32 38.85 -28.59
CA ALA A 8 -7.24 38.91 -27.12
C ALA A 8 -8.00 37.75 -26.45
N VAL A 9 -9.18 37.40 -26.97
CA VAL A 9 -9.97 36.26 -26.46
C VAL A 9 -9.24 34.93 -26.71
N LEU A 10 -8.63 34.75 -27.89
CA LEU A 10 -7.85 33.55 -28.22
C LEU A 10 -6.62 33.38 -27.30
N VAL A 11 -5.89 34.47 -27.05
CA VAL A 11 -4.74 34.45 -26.14
C VAL A 11 -5.19 34.12 -24.71
N CYS A 12 -6.23 34.78 -24.21
CA CYS A 12 -6.78 34.51 -22.88
C CYS A 12 -7.24 33.04 -22.75
N TRP A 13 -7.94 32.52 -23.76
CA TRP A 13 -8.39 31.13 -23.81
C TRP A 13 -7.23 30.13 -23.82
N LEU A 14 -6.20 30.35 -24.65
CA LEU A 14 -4.99 29.51 -24.67
C LEU A 14 -4.24 29.55 -23.34
N THR A 15 -4.18 30.72 -22.69
CA THR A 15 -3.55 30.87 -21.38
C THR A 15 -4.33 30.08 -20.31
N MET A 16 -5.65 30.14 -20.35
CA MET A 16 -6.52 29.38 -19.45
C MET A 16 -6.40 27.87 -19.70
N LEU A 17 -6.32 27.46 -20.97
CA LEU A 17 -6.11 26.06 -21.37
C LEU A 17 -4.74 25.55 -20.89
N ALA A 18 -3.68 26.34 -21.05
CA ALA A 18 -2.35 26.01 -20.56
C ALA A 18 -2.30 25.92 -19.03
N LEU A 19 -3.00 26.80 -18.32
CA LEU A 19 -3.13 26.75 -16.86
C LEU A 19 -3.94 25.52 -16.42
N LEU A 20 -4.98 25.15 -17.15
CA LEU A 20 -5.79 23.96 -16.88
C LEU A 20 -4.96 22.69 -17.08
N VAL A 21 -4.25 22.58 -18.21
CA VAL A 21 -3.34 21.47 -18.51
C VAL A 21 -2.23 21.38 -17.48
N ARG A 22 -1.65 22.50 -17.04
CA ARG A 22 -0.63 22.50 -15.98
C ARG A 22 -1.20 22.08 -14.61
N LYS A 23 -2.44 22.46 -14.32
CA LYS A 23 -3.14 22.06 -13.09
C LYS A 23 -3.56 20.59 -13.11
N GLN A 24 -3.77 20.02 -14.30
CA GLN A 24 -4.27 18.67 -14.51
C GLN A 24 -3.16 17.67 -14.91
N ALA A 25 -1.99 18.19 -15.27
CA ALA A 25 -0.77 17.41 -15.41
C ALA A 25 -0.43 16.84 -14.03
N SER A 26 -0.76 15.56 -13.85
CA SER A 26 -0.32 14.81 -12.68
C SER A 26 1.21 14.88 -12.61
N PRO A 27 1.80 15.16 -11.43
CA PRO A 27 3.24 15.06 -11.27
C PRO A 27 3.70 13.68 -11.78
N PRO A 28 4.83 13.59 -12.49
CA PRO A 28 5.41 12.30 -12.82
C PRO A 28 5.59 11.51 -11.53
N ALA A 29 5.21 10.23 -11.55
CA ALA A 29 5.30 9.39 -10.36
C ALA A 29 6.75 9.38 -9.87
N ALA A 30 6.96 9.83 -8.64
CA ALA A 30 8.26 9.73 -7.99
C ALA A 30 8.53 8.26 -7.71
N ASP A 31 9.72 7.78 -8.09
CA ASP A 31 10.12 6.42 -7.77
C ASP A 31 10.45 6.33 -6.27
N LEU A 32 9.74 5.47 -5.55
CA LEU A 32 9.97 5.22 -4.12
C LEU A 32 11.40 4.72 -3.83
N ALA A 33 12.09 4.15 -4.82
CA ALA A 33 13.51 3.79 -4.72
C ALA A 33 14.41 5.00 -4.43
N THR A 34 13.98 6.21 -4.80
CA THR A 34 14.75 7.46 -4.59
C THR A 34 14.55 8.08 -3.21
N LEU A 35 13.58 7.61 -2.42
CA LEU A 35 13.36 8.13 -1.07
C LEU A 35 14.46 7.65 -0.11
N PRO A 36 14.99 8.53 0.76
CA PRO A 36 16.11 8.21 1.62
C PRO A 36 15.79 7.02 2.56
N ALA A 37 16.79 6.15 2.73
CA ALA A 37 16.70 4.97 3.59
C ALA A 37 16.62 5.32 5.09
N SER A 38 16.83 6.57 5.49
CA SER A 38 16.66 7.05 6.88
C SER A 38 15.23 6.89 7.42
N ALA A 39 14.25 6.62 6.55
CA ALA A 39 12.93 6.15 6.96
C ALA A 39 12.94 4.76 7.62
N ALA A 40 13.93 3.91 7.30
CA ALA A 40 14.19 2.65 8.01
C ALA A 40 14.69 2.91 9.44
N GLU A 41 15.39 4.03 9.66
CA GLU A 41 15.81 4.48 11.00
C GLU A 41 14.63 5.08 11.78
N ALA A 42 13.64 5.74 11.14
CA ALA A 42 12.40 6.13 11.81
C ALA A 42 11.56 4.91 12.24
N ALA A 43 11.57 3.85 11.43
CA ALA A 43 10.99 2.55 11.76
C ALA A 43 11.74 1.77 12.87
N SER A 44 12.92 2.26 13.31
CA SER A 44 13.77 1.61 14.33
C SER A 44 13.39 1.93 15.79
N SER A 45 12.36 2.76 16.01
CA SER A 45 11.85 3.07 17.35
C SER A 45 10.92 1.95 17.88
N TRP A 46 11.54 0.86 18.36
CA TRP A 46 10.95 -0.29 19.08
C TRP A 46 9.97 -1.18 18.30
N PRO A 47 9.78 -2.47 18.72
CA PRO A 47 8.78 -3.34 18.12
C PRO A 47 7.42 -2.65 18.20
N ARG A 48 6.89 -2.32 17.02
CA ARG A 48 5.70 -1.48 16.88
C ARG A 48 4.54 -2.37 16.49
N GLU A 49 3.72 -2.73 17.48
CA GLU A 49 2.43 -3.37 17.24
C GLU A 49 1.37 -2.28 17.05
N GLU A 50 0.72 -2.30 15.90
CA GLU A 50 -0.27 -1.33 15.47
C GLU A 50 -1.61 -2.03 15.33
N TRP A 51 -2.66 -1.43 15.90
CA TRP A 51 -4.03 -1.87 15.73
C TRP A 51 -4.82 -0.77 15.06
N PHE A 52 -5.59 -1.11 14.03
CA PHE A 52 -6.44 -0.15 13.33
C PHE A 52 -7.75 -0.80 12.89
N GLY A 53 -8.80 0.01 12.78
CA GLY A 53 -10.08 -0.42 12.24
C GLY A 53 -10.07 -0.43 10.71
N ILE A 54 -10.79 -1.40 10.14
CA ILE A 54 -11.08 -1.46 8.70
C ILE A 54 -12.52 -1.02 8.50
N TYR A 55 -12.72 -0.06 7.61
CA TYR A 55 -14.02 0.59 7.37
C TYR A 55 -14.45 0.46 5.90
N GLN A 56 -15.78 0.37 5.70
CA GLN A 56 -16.45 0.57 4.41
C GLN A 56 -17.38 1.78 4.57
N GLY A 57 -16.97 2.93 4.03
CA GLY A 57 -17.55 4.22 4.41
C GLY A 57 -17.42 4.45 5.93
N GLU A 58 -18.51 4.85 6.59
CA GLU A 58 -18.50 5.03 8.05
C GLU A 58 -18.66 3.73 8.85
N ARG A 59 -18.95 2.61 8.19
CA ARG A 59 -19.20 1.33 8.87
C ARG A 59 -17.89 0.59 9.12
N LYS A 60 -17.56 0.35 10.39
CA LYS A 60 -16.47 -0.56 10.75
C LYS A 60 -16.85 -1.99 10.36
N ILE A 61 -16.07 -2.58 9.45
CA ILE A 61 -16.25 -3.95 8.96
C ILE A 61 -15.21 -4.92 9.51
N GLY A 62 -14.16 -4.43 10.16
CA GLY A 62 -13.10 -5.26 10.71
C GLY A 62 -12.05 -4.51 11.49
N TYR A 63 -10.97 -5.21 11.79
CA TYR A 63 -9.76 -4.68 12.39
C TYR A 63 -8.56 -5.43 11.84
N ALA A 64 -7.40 -4.78 11.88
CA ALA A 64 -6.13 -5.38 11.58
C ALA A 64 -5.10 -5.03 12.66
N ARG A 65 -4.11 -5.90 12.73
CA ARG A 65 -2.97 -5.81 13.61
C ARG A 65 -1.71 -6.01 12.78
N ARG A 66 -0.77 -5.10 12.90
CA ARG A 66 0.50 -5.16 12.19
C ARG A 66 1.64 -5.01 13.16
N SER A 67 2.73 -5.74 12.96
CA SER A 67 3.96 -5.51 13.70
C SER A 67 5.19 -5.60 12.82
N VAL A 68 6.14 -4.69 13.01
CA VAL A 68 7.47 -4.76 12.42
C VAL A 68 8.49 -4.76 13.55
N ALA A 69 9.37 -5.76 13.55
CA ALA A 69 10.42 -5.92 14.54
C ALA A 69 11.78 -6.06 13.85
N PRO A 70 12.83 -5.35 14.29
CA PRO A 70 14.18 -5.53 13.75
C PRO A 70 14.71 -6.92 14.10
N THR A 71 15.50 -7.51 13.20
CA THR A 71 16.25 -8.76 13.39
C THR A 71 17.73 -8.52 13.10
N ALA A 72 18.60 -9.50 13.36
CA ALA A 72 20.03 -9.38 13.06
C ALA A 72 20.31 -9.14 11.55
N GLY A 73 19.41 -9.58 10.67
CA GLY A 73 19.60 -9.57 9.21
C GLY A 73 18.65 -8.65 8.42
N GLY A 74 17.73 -7.95 9.09
CA GLY A 74 16.67 -7.16 8.46
C GLY A 74 15.48 -6.98 9.41
N TYR A 75 14.27 -7.34 8.96
CA TYR A 75 13.05 -7.16 9.74
C TYR A 75 12.12 -8.37 9.67
N GLN A 76 11.43 -8.63 10.77
CA GLN A 76 10.26 -9.51 10.82
C GLN A 76 9.00 -8.66 10.72
N VAL A 77 8.15 -8.98 9.75
CA VAL A 77 6.86 -8.33 9.51
C VAL A 77 5.74 -9.32 9.81
N ARG A 78 4.74 -8.89 10.59
CA ARG A 78 3.50 -9.63 10.79
C ARG A 78 2.30 -8.75 10.48
N ASP A 79 1.31 -9.34 9.85
CA ASP A 79 0.03 -8.69 9.55
C ASP A 79 -1.09 -9.70 9.77
N GLU A 80 -2.09 -9.34 10.57
CA GLU A 80 -3.26 -10.15 10.87
C GLU A 80 -4.49 -9.27 10.71
N SER A 81 -5.50 -9.74 9.97
CA SER A 81 -6.75 -9.01 9.82
C SER A 81 -7.96 -9.90 10.03
N THR A 82 -9.03 -9.30 10.53
CA THR A 82 -10.36 -9.92 10.62
C THR A 82 -11.38 -8.91 10.14
N LEU A 83 -12.13 -9.27 9.10
CA LEU A 83 -13.12 -8.38 8.51
C LEU A 83 -14.32 -9.15 7.96
N ALA A 84 -15.45 -8.48 7.81
CA ALA A 84 -16.68 -9.04 7.26
C ALA A 84 -16.99 -8.41 5.90
N LEU A 85 -17.03 -9.22 4.84
CA LEU A 85 -17.43 -8.79 3.50
C LEU A 85 -18.72 -9.48 3.09
N ALA A 86 -19.55 -8.79 2.31
CA ALA A 86 -20.70 -9.42 1.68
C ALA A 86 -20.22 -10.26 0.49
N MET A 87 -20.37 -11.58 0.58
CA MET A 87 -20.18 -12.49 -0.55
C MET A 87 -21.53 -13.02 -0.99
N LEU A 88 -21.92 -12.74 -2.24
CA LEU A 88 -23.25 -13.07 -2.78
C LEU A 88 -24.39 -12.57 -1.87
N GLY A 89 -24.23 -11.36 -1.33
CA GLY A 89 -25.22 -10.73 -0.42
C GLY A 89 -25.19 -11.22 1.03
N THR A 90 -24.37 -12.22 1.36
CA THR A 90 -24.27 -12.73 2.74
C THR A 90 -22.97 -12.24 3.40
N PRO A 91 -23.03 -11.58 4.57
CA PRO A 91 -21.83 -11.23 5.32
C PRO A 91 -21.03 -12.49 5.72
N GLN A 92 -19.78 -12.56 5.28
CA GLN A 92 -18.84 -13.63 5.59
C GLN A 92 -17.65 -13.03 6.33
N ARG A 93 -17.31 -13.61 7.49
CA ARG A 93 -16.10 -13.26 8.22
C ARG A 93 -14.90 -13.91 7.54
N LEU A 94 -13.88 -13.12 7.24
CA LEU A 94 -12.62 -13.55 6.66
C LEU A 94 -11.50 -13.14 7.62
N THR A 95 -10.51 -14.01 7.74
CA THR A 95 -9.29 -13.74 8.50
C THR A 95 -8.08 -13.93 7.61
N THR A 96 -7.11 -13.03 7.71
CA THR A 96 -5.81 -13.18 7.05
C THR A 96 -4.69 -13.15 8.08
N SER A 97 -3.61 -13.86 7.79
CA SER A 97 -2.36 -13.78 8.53
C SER A 97 -1.19 -13.80 7.56
N LEU A 98 -0.19 -12.96 7.80
CA LEU A 98 1.07 -12.88 7.08
C LEU A 98 2.19 -12.82 8.12
N ALA A 99 3.20 -13.65 7.94
CA ALA A 99 4.48 -13.56 8.62
C ALA A 99 5.59 -13.57 7.58
N ALA A 100 6.45 -12.56 7.59
CA ALA A 100 7.50 -12.39 6.59
C ALA A 100 8.82 -11.96 7.22
N GLU A 101 9.91 -12.35 6.56
CA GLU A 101 11.27 -11.93 6.86
C GLU A 101 11.83 -11.14 5.69
N THR A 102 12.48 -10.02 5.96
CA THR A 102 13.08 -9.14 4.97
C THR A 102 14.57 -8.93 5.23
N ASP A 103 15.29 -8.39 4.24
CA ASP A 103 16.62 -7.82 4.44
C ASP A 103 16.58 -6.41 5.05
N GLN A 104 17.75 -5.81 5.28
CA GLN A 104 17.87 -4.45 5.83
C GLN A 104 17.28 -3.35 4.93
N ARG A 105 17.06 -3.63 3.65
CA ARG A 105 16.42 -2.74 2.68
C ARG A 105 14.93 -3.05 2.50
N PHE A 106 14.35 -3.92 3.32
CA PHE A 106 12.99 -4.45 3.24
C PHE A 106 12.69 -5.37 2.05
N GLY A 107 13.72 -5.86 1.34
CA GLY A 107 13.55 -6.88 0.31
C GLY A 107 13.09 -8.20 0.92
N LEU A 108 12.04 -8.82 0.36
CA LEU A 108 11.46 -10.05 0.88
C LEU A 108 12.43 -11.22 0.76
N ARG A 109 12.64 -11.94 1.87
CA ARG A 109 13.40 -13.20 1.93
C ARG A 109 12.50 -14.41 2.07
N SER A 110 11.48 -14.31 2.92
CA SER A 110 10.51 -15.38 3.06
C SER A 110 9.17 -14.87 3.56
N PHE A 111 8.10 -15.62 3.29
CA PHE A 111 6.79 -15.35 3.85
C PHE A 111 5.99 -16.63 4.08
N ARG A 112 5.00 -16.51 4.98
CA ARG A 112 3.88 -17.43 5.15
C ARG A 112 2.61 -16.61 5.25
N PHE A 113 1.63 -16.98 4.46
CA PHE A 113 0.33 -16.34 4.36
C PHE A 113 -0.77 -17.38 4.53
N ALA A 114 -1.83 -17.01 5.23
CA ALA A 114 -3.07 -17.77 5.26
C ALA A 114 -4.27 -16.84 5.18
N LEU A 115 -5.28 -17.27 4.43
CA LEU A 115 -6.61 -16.69 4.39
C LEU A 115 -7.60 -17.77 4.76
N VAL A 116 -8.46 -17.50 5.74
CA VAL A 116 -9.49 -18.42 6.20
C VAL A 116 -10.84 -17.72 6.20
N SER A 117 -11.81 -18.35 5.54
CA SER A 117 -13.22 -17.96 5.52
C SER A 117 -14.10 -19.22 5.57
N PRO A 118 -15.40 -19.10 5.84
CA PRO A 118 -16.32 -20.25 5.80
C PRO A 118 -16.37 -20.93 4.43
N ALA A 119 -16.15 -20.18 3.35
CA ALA A 119 -16.23 -20.69 1.99
C ALA A 119 -14.93 -21.35 1.50
N ALA A 120 -13.77 -20.88 1.97
CA ALA A 120 -12.48 -21.35 1.50
C ALA A 120 -11.34 -21.05 2.49
N THR A 121 -10.33 -21.92 2.47
CA THR A 121 -9.02 -21.66 3.06
C THR A 121 -7.97 -21.62 1.95
N PHE A 122 -7.05 -20.67 2.05
CA PHE A 122 -5.91 -20.55 1.16
C PHE A 122 -4.65 -20.32 1.99
N THR A 123 -3.55 -20.96 1.58
CA THR A 123 -2.24 -20.78 2.19
C THR A 123 -1.21 -20.56 1.10
N ALA A 124 -0.20 -19.77 1.40
CA ALA A 124 0.97 -19.58 0.54
C ALA A 124 2.21 -19.39 1.40
N ALA A 125 3.31 -20.04 1.03
CA ALA A 125 4.59 -19.87 1.68
C ALA A 125 5.69 -19.83 0.62
N GLY A 126 6.64 -18.92 0.77
CA GLY A 126 7.69 -18.79 -0.23
C GLY A 126 8.99 -18.22 0.31
N THR A 127 10.03 -18.40 -0.50
CA THR A 127 11.38 -17.91 -0.27
C THR A 127 11.91 -17.21 -1.51
N SER A 128 12.60 -16.09 -1.31
CA SER A 128 13.20 -15.28 -2.36
C SER A 128 14.68 -15.09 -2.09
N ASP A 129 15.47 -15.25 -3.14
CA ASP A 129 16.90 -14.92 -3.18
C ASP A 129 17.17 -13.57 -3.87
N GLY A 130 16.10 -12.81 -4.17
CA GLY A 130 16.16 -11.54 -4.91
C GLY A 130 16.21 -11.69 -6.43
N ARG A 131 16.30 -12.91 -6.97
CA ARG A 131 16.26 -13.22 -8.41
C ARG A 131 15.14 -14.19 -8.77
N ARG A 132 14.70 -15.00 -7.83
CA ARG A 132 13.62 -15.95 -8.00
C ARG A 132 12.83 -16.04 -6.70
N LEU A 133 11.52 -16.07 -6.84
CA LEU A 133 10.59 -16.37 -5.76
C LEU A 133 10.04 -17.79 -5.98
N GLU A 134 10.30 -18.67 -5.02
CA GLU A 134 9.69 -19.99 -4.98
C GLU A 134 8.54 -19.98 -3.97
N VAL A 135 7.36 -20.42 -4.40
CA VAL A 135 6.12 -20.40 -3.62
C VAL A 135 5.47 -21.76 -3.64
N ARG A 136 5.05 -22.27 -2.48
CA ARG A 136 4.07 -23.34 -2.35
C ARG A 136 2.74 -22.75 -1.87
N TYR A 137 1.65 -23.06 -2.54
CA TYR A 137 0.35 -22.46 -2.24
C TYR A 137 -0.80 -23.43 -2.50
N GLY A 138 -1.95 -23.18 -1.89
CA GLY A 138 -3.15 -24.00 -2.11
C GLY A 138 -4.02 -24.08 -0.86
N ALA A 139 -4.81 -25.14 -0.77
CA ALA A 139 -5.78 -25.34 0.28
C ALA A 139 -5.59 -26.72 0.93
N GLY A 140 -5.39 -26.76 2.25
CA GLY A 140 -5.22 -28.01 2.99
C GLY A 140 -3.97 -28.79 2.54
N ASP A 141 -4.17 -30.04 2.13
CA ASP A 141 -3.15 -30.96 1.64
C ASP A 141 -2.82 -30.80 0.15
N ARG A 142 -3.67 -30.10 -0.61
CA ARG A 142 -3.45 -29.85 -2.04
C ARG A 142 -2.68 -28.55 -2.25
N LEU A 143 -1.36 -28.70 -2.38
CA LEU A 143 -0.42 -27.61 -2.62
C LEU A 143 0.19 -27.69 -4.02
N ASP A 144 0.13 -26.58 -4.73
CA ASP A 144 0.87 -26.34 -5.97
C ASP A 144 2.18 -25.59 -5.68
N THR A 145 3.10 -25.63 -6.63
CA THR A 145 4.35 -24.87 -6.56
C THR A 145 4.46 -23.92 -7.74
N LEU A 146 4.89 -22.69 -7.48
CA LEU A 146 5.16 -21.66 -8.46
C LEU A 146 6.59 -21.13 -8.27
N ALA A 147 7.28 -20.91 -9.37
CA ALA A 147 8.56 -20.23 -9.39
C ALA A 147 8.47 -19.01 -10.30
N VAL A 148 8.72 -17.83 -9.75
CA VAL A 148 8.62 -16.55 -10.44
C VAL A 148 10.03 -15.95 -10.56
N PRO A 149 10.56 -15.73 -11.77
CA PRO A 149 11.77 -14.94 -11.94
C PRO A 149 11.51 -13.49 -11.54
N LEU A 150 12.48 -12.88 -10.87
CA LEU A 150 12.40 -11.50 -10.39
C LEU A 150 13.43 -10.64 -11.11
N GLU A 151 13.00 -9.46 -11.55
CA GLU A 151 13.88 -8.44 -12.13
C GLU A 151 14.57 -7.58 -11.04
N GLY A 152 14.15 -7.75 -9.78
CA GLY A 152 14.72 -7.10 -8.61
C GLY A 152 14.03 -7.52 -7.31
N PRO A 153 14.45 -6.97 -6.15
CA PRO A 153 13.81 -7.26 -4.88
C PRO A 153 12.31 -6.92 -4.90
N ILE A 154 11.50 -7.82 -4.35
CA ILE A 154 10.08 -7.56 -4.09
C ILE A 154 9.90 -7.05 -2.67
N TYR A 155 8.99 -6.08 -2.52
CA TYR A 155 8.71 -5.43 -1.26
C TYR A 155 7.25 -5.70 -0.87
N LEU A 156 6.97 -5.68 0.43
CA LEU A 156 5.61 -5.74 0.94
C LEU A 156 5.03 -4.33 1.00
N ALA A 157 3.75 -4.16 0.70
CA ALA A 157 3.05 -2.86 0.80
C ALA A 157 3.29 -2.16 2.15
N THR A 158 3.33 -2.95 3.22
CA THR A 158 3.54 -2.51 4.60
C THR A 158 4.88 -1.84 4.87
N THR A 159 5.88 -2.05 4.00
CA THR A 159 7.25 -1.53 4.18
C THR A 159 7.46 -0.14 3.59
N PHE A 160 6.52 0.36 2.78
CA PHE A 160 6.65 1.65 2.10
C PHE A 160 6.08 2.84 2.87
N ARG A 161 5.05 2.63 3.69
CA ARG A 161 4.33 3.70 4.41
C ARG A 161 5.25 4.56 5.29
N PRO A 162 6.21 4.01 6.06
CA PRO A 162 7.19 4.82 6.80
C PRO A 162 8.08 5.69 5.89
N ARG A 163 8.43 5.20 4.69
CA ARG A 163 9.25 5.96 3.72
C ARG A 163 8.48 7.15 3.18
N ILE A 164 7.20 6.96 2.89
CA ILE A 164 6.31 8.02 2.39
C ILE A 164 6.11 9.09 3.48
N ALA A 165 5.80 8.69 4.73
CA ALA A 165 5.59 9.64 5.82
C ALA A 165 6.86 10.45 6.13
N ALA A 166 8.01 9.79 6.23
CA ALA A 166 9.30 10.43 6.53
C ALA A 166 9.74 11.44 5.44
N ALA A 167 9.38 11.20 4.18
CA ALA A 167 9.70 12.10 3.07
C ALA A 167 8.95 13.44 3.13
N ARG A 168 7.91 13.55 3.97
CA ARG A 168 7.01 14.72 4.08
C ARG A 168 6.61 15.30 2.71
N PRO A 169 6.03 14.48 1.83
CA PRO A 169 5.65 14.91 0.49
C PRO A 169 4.57 15.99 0.51
N ILE A 170 4.58 16.83 -0.53
CA ILE A 170 3.50 17.78 -0.76
C ILE A 170 2.24 17.06 -1.26
N PRO A 171 1.04 17.59 -0.98
CA PRO A 171 -0.20 17.08 -1.56
C PRO A 171 -0.13 17.01 -3.10
N GLY A 172 -0.68 15.94 -3.68
CA GLY A 172 -0.62 15.62 -5.10
C GLY A 172 0.59 14.79 -5.52
N THR A 173 1.56 14.55 -4.63
CA THR A 173 2.70 13.66 -4.92
C THR A 173 2.20 12.24 -5.16
N ARG A 174 2.61 11.65 -6.29
CA ARG A 174 2.26 10.27 -6.67
C ARG A 174 3.51 9.39 -6.60
N TYR A 175 3.35 8.23 -6.00
CA TYR A 175 4.34 7.17 -5.95
C TYR A 175 3.79 5.94 -6.68
N SER A 176 4.62 5.32 -7.51
CA SER A 176 4.30 4.03 -8.14
C SER A 176 5.34 3.01 -7.69
N HIS A 177 4.89 1.85 -7.23
CA HIS A 177 5.76 0.77 -6.81
C HIS A 177 5.11 -0.58 -7.05
N ALA A 178 5.93 -1.61 -7.17
CA ALA A 178 5.45 -2.98 -7.26
C ALA A 178 5.49 -3.63 -5.87
N VAL A 179 4.37 -4.16 -5.40
CA VAL A 179 4.28 -4.94 -4.17
C VAL A 179 3.97 -6.39 -4.51
N PHE A 180 4.57 -7.32 -3.79
CA PHE A 180 4.19 -8.72 -3.92
C PHE A 180 2.90 -9.01 -3.13
N SER A 181 1.88 -9.55 -3.81
CA SER A 181 0.64 -10.02 -3.20
C SER A 181 0.72 -11.53 -2.94
N PRO A 182 0.70 -11.97 -1.67
CA PRO A 182 0.73 -13.40 -1.34
C PRO A 182 -0.60 -14.11 -1.65
N LEU A 183 -1.66 -13.36 -1.97
CA LEU A 183 -2.97 -13.91 -2.33
C LEU A 183 -3.03 -14.29 -3.82
N THR A 184 -2.53 -13.40 -4.70
CA THR A 184 -2.55 -13.62 -6.16
C THR A 184 -1.24 -14.21 -6.68
N LEU A 185 -0.20 -14.19 -5.84
CA LEU A 185 1.16 -14.64 -6.14
C LEU A 185 1.83 -13.85 -7.26
N ARG A 186 1.49 -12.56 -7.37
CA ARG A 186 2.02 -11.65 -8.38
C ARG A 186 2.61 -10.42 -7.75
N SER A 187 3.57 -9.83 -8.46
CA SER A 187 3.96 -8.44 -8.20
C SER A 187 2.91 -7.54 -8.83
N GLU A 188 2.30 -6.69 -8.03
CA GLU A 188 1.19 -5.82 -8.41
C GLU A 188 1.64 -4.37 -8.27
N ALA A 189 1.31 -3.55 -9.26
CA ALA A 189 1.55 -2.12 -9.16
C ALA A 189 0.58 -1.53 -8.14
N VAL A 190 1.14 -0.80 -7.18
CA VAL A 190 0.44 0.04 -6.23
C VAL A 190 0.76 1.47 -6.57
N THR A 191 -0.30 2.27 -6.70
CA THR A 191 -0.16 3.71 -6.84
C THR A 191 -0.59 4.37 -5.56
N THR A 192 0.31 5.12 -4.93
CA THR A 192 0.00 5.93 -3.74
C THR A 192 -0.04 7.40 -4.11
N VAL A 193 -1.12 8.07 -3.77
CA VAL A 193 -1.28 9.51 -3.94
C VAL A 193 -1.37 10.15 -2.57
N VAL A 194 -0.53 11.15 -2.34
CA VAL A 194 -0.58 11.95 -1.11
C VAL A 194 -1.68 12.99 -1.27
N GLU A 195 -2.72 12.92 -0.43
CA GLU A 195 -3.89 13.79 -0.60
C GLU A 195 -3.80 15.05 0.25
N GLY A 196 -3.15 14.95 1.42
CA GLY A 196 -2.99 16.07 2.32
C GLY A 196 -2.78 15.63 3.76
N ARG A 197 -2.89 16.59 4.68
CA ARG A 197 -2.87 16.31 6.12
C ARG A 197 -4.24 16.53 6.70
N GLU A 198 -4.64 15.65 7.60
CA GLU A 198 -5.92 15.69 8.32
C GLU A 198 -5.69 15.27 9.77
N THR A 199 -6.46 15.85 10.69
CA THR A 199 -6.46 15.42 12.10
C THR A 199 -7.49 14.32 12.29
N ILE A 200 -7.06 13.14 12.71
CA ILE A 200 -7.95 12.01 13.08
C ILE A 200 -7.71 11.68 14.55
N ASP A 201 -8.77 11.70 15.36
CA ASP A 201 -8.73 11.40 16.80
C ASP A 201 -7.65 12.21 17.56
N GLY A 202 -7.45 13.48 17.17
CA GLY A 202 -6.44 14.37 17.77
C GLY A 202 -5.01 14.15 17.28
N ILE A 203 -4.78 13.23 16.33
CA ILE A 203 -3.48 12.95 15.72
C ILE A 203 -3.42 13.61 14.35
N GLU A 204 -2.40 14.44 14.12
CA GLU A 204 -2.06 14.94 12.79
C GLU A 204 -1.57 13.79 11.91
N THR A 205 -2.27 13.53 10.81
CA THR A 205 -1.96 12.42 9.91
C THR A 205 -1.79 12.90 8.48
N LEU A 206 -0.94 12.20 7.73
CA LEU A 206 -0.83 12.28 6.28
C LEU A 206 -1.87 11.31 5.68
N ARG A 207 -2.88 11.84 5.01
CA ARG A 207 -3.85 11.05 4.28
C ARG A 207 -3.26 10.66 2.92
N VAL A 208 -3.24 9.36 2.65
CA VAL A 208 -2.80 8.79 1.37
C VAL A 208 -3.90 7.91 0.79
N SER A 209 -4.03 7.94 -0.53
CA SER A 209 -4.87 7.02 -1.30
C SER A 209 -3.98 5.99 -1.98
N GLU A 210 -4.17 4.72 -1.67
CA GLU A 210 -3.45 3.58 -2.26
C GLU A 210 -4.42 2.81 -3.17
N GLU A 211 -4.07 2.70 -4.45
CA GLU A 211 -4.82 1.91 -5.43
C GLU A 211 -4.02 0.67 -5.81
N GLN A 212 -4.64 -0.50 -5.62
CA GLN A 212 -4.09 -1.81 -5.96
C GLN A 212 -5.19 -2.66 -6.59
N GLN A 213 -4.98 -3.14 -7.82
CA GLN A 213 -5.97 -3.95 -8.57
C GLN A 213 -7.38 -3.33 -8.66
N GLY A 214 -7.46 -2.00 -8.78
CA GLY A 214 -8.73 -1.28 -8.83
C GLY A 214 -9.46 -1.18 -7.49
N LEU A 215 -8.88 -1.73 -6.42
CA LEU A 215 -9.31 -1.46 -5.05
C LEU A 215 -8.56 -0.22 -4.56
N ALA A 216 -9.31 0.83 -4.25
CA ALA A 216 -8.77 2.02 -3.63
C ALA A 216 -8.92 1.92 -2.11
N THR A 217 -7.90 2.36 -1.39
CA THR A 217 -7.92 2.44 0.07
C THR A 217 -7.39 3.80 0.50
N HIS A 218 -8.00 4.37 1.53
CA HIS A 218 -7.47 5.56 2.19
C HIS A 218 -6.80 5.14 3.48
N VAL A 219 -5.59 5.66 3.70
CA VAL A 219 -4.80 5.39 4.89
C VAL A 219 -4.40 6.71 5.51
N TRP A 220 -4.62 6.85 6.81
CA TRP A 220 -4.18 8.00 7.59
C TRP A 220 -2.90 7.62 8.34
N LEU A 221 -1.77 8.15 7.89
CA LEU A 221 -0.45 7.82 8.41
C LEU A 221 0.00 8.88 9.43
N ALA A 222 0.42 8.48 10.63
CA ALA A 222 1.14 9.38 11.53
C ALA A 222 2.50 9.78 10.95
N ASP A 223 3.18 10.76 11.56
CA ASP A 223 4.49 11.26 11.09
C ASP A 223 5.58 10.17 10.98
N ASP A 224 5.44 9.09 11.75
CA ASP A 224 6.33 7.93 11.73
C ASP A 224 5.91 6.83 10.73
N GLY A 225 4.82 7.04 9.99
CA GLY A 225 4.27 6.10 9.02
C GLY A 225 3.29 5.08 9.56
N ARG A 226 2.96 5.12 10.85
CA ARG A 226 1.94 4.25 11.45
C ARG A 226 0.55 4.55 10.88
N ALA A 227 -0.19 3.51 10.50
CA ALA A 227 -1.58 3.68 10.13
C ALA A 227 -2.46 3.91 11.37
N VAL A 228 -3.14 5.05 11.42
CA VAL A 228 -4.13 5.38 12.46
C VAL A 228 -5.51 4.85 12.06
N ARG A 229 -5.83 4.91 10.77
CA ARG A 229 -7.10 4.43 10.18
C ARG A 229 -6.85 3.93 8.77
N GLU A 230 -7.59 2.90 8.36
CA GLU A 230 -7.62 2.40 6.99
C GLU A 230 -9.07 2.23 6.54
N GLU A 231 -9.41 2.79 5.38
CA GLU A 231 -10.76 2.75 4.82
C GLU A 231 -10.71 2.19 3.40
N ALA A 232 -11.34 1.03 3.21
CA ALA A 232 -11.38 0.38 1.92
C ALA A 232 -12.58 0.89 1.12
N MET A 233 -12.29 1.44 -0.06
CA MET A 233 -13.31 1.86 -1.02
C MET A 233 -13.75 0.63 -1.81
N ILE A 234 -14.54 -0.21 -1.15
CA ILE A 234 -15.18 -1.37 -1.76
C ILE A 234 -16.61 -0.95 -2.12
N GLY A 235 -16.86 -0.83 -3.43
CA GLY A 235 -18.17 -0.46 -3.99
C GLY A 235 -19.27 -1.47 -3.72
#